data_AF-A0A9D6TLD0-F1
#
_entry.id   AF-A0A9D6TLD0-F1
#
_cell.length_a   1.000
_cell.length_b   1.000
_cell.length_c   1.000
_cell.angle_alpha   90.00
_cell.angle_beta   90.00
_cell.angle_gamma   90.00
#
_symmetry.space_group_name_H-M   'P 1'
#
loop_
_entity.id
_entity.type
_entity.pdbx_description
1 polymer ?
#
loop_
_entity_poly.entity_id
_entity_poly.type
_entity_poly.pdbx_seq_one_letter_code
_entity_poly.pdbx_strand_id
1 'polypeptide(L)' 'MLLLESLGFTMRVNGSHHWFTRPDIPDAINIQPKKGQCKAYQLRQVRDLINTHKL' A
#
# COMPACT_ATOMS: atom_id res chain seq x y z
N MET A 1 -9.95 7.23 -6.00
CA MET A 1 -9.33 7.48 -4.69
C MET A 1 -8.95 6.13 -4.12
N LEU A 2 -7.66 5.85 -3.92
CA LEU A 2 -7.18 4.55 -3.43
C LEU A 2 -7.35 4.47 -1.91
N LEU A 3 -7.71 3.30 -1.37
CA LEU A 3 -7.92 3.08 0.07
C LEU A 3 -6.76 3.62 0.93
N LEU A 4 -5.52 3.34 0.54
CA LEU A 4 -4.34 3.77 1.29
C LEU A 4 -4.20 5.30 1.34
N GLU A 5 -4.55 6.00 0.26
CA GLU A 5 -4.54 7.47 0.25
C GLU A 5 -5.58 8.04 1.23
N SER A 6 -6.76 7.41 1.33
CA SER A 6 -7.78 7.81 2.32
C SER A 6 -7.36 7.55 3.77
N LEU A 7 -6.44 6.60 3.99
CA LEU A 7 -5.82 6.32 5.29
C LEU A 7 -4.59 7.21 5.56
N GLY A 8 -4.35 8.23 4.72
CA GLY A 8 -3.28 9.21 4.89
C GLY A 8 -1.93 8.78 4.33
N PHE A 9 -1.83 7.67 3.60
CA PHE A 9 -0.58 7.31 2.92
C PHE A 9 -0.34 8.20 1.72
N THR A 10 0.92 8.56 1.51
CA THR A 10 1.37 9.25 0.30
C THR A 10 1.85 8.23 -0.72
N MET A 11 1.35 8.33 -1.96
CA MET A 11 1.77 7.47 -3.06
C MET A 11 2.92 8.10 -3.85
N ARG A 12 3.98 7.34 -4.11
CA ARG A 12 5.03 7.64 -5.07
C ARG A 12 5.06 6.59 -6.16
N VAL A 13 5.05 7.02 -7.42
CA VAL A 13 5.08 6.12 -8.58
C VAL A 13 6.47 6.10 -9.19
N ASN A 14 6.98 4.90 -9.48
CA ASN A 14 8.20 4.70 -10.26
C ASN A 14 7.97 3.56 -11.27
N GLY A 15 7.70 3.91 -12.52
CA GLY A 15 7.28 2.95 -13.55
C GLY A 15 5.95 2.29 -13.16
N SER A 16 5.94 0.95 -13.03
CA SER A 16 4.77 0.19 -12.56
C SER A 16 4.71 0.03 -11.04
N HIS A 17 5.69 0.53 -10.29
CA HIS A 17 5.71 0.42 -8.84
C HIS A 17 4.97 1.58 -8.20
N HIS A 18 4.00 1.26 -7.34
CA HIS A 18 3.31 2.21 -6.48
C HIS A 18 3.80 2.00 -5.05
N TRP A 19 4.56 2.95 -4.54
CA TRP A 19 5.02 2.97 -3.15
C TRP A 19 4.08 3.82 -2.31
N PHE A 20 3.62 3.27 -1.19
CA PHE A 20 2.82 3.97 -0.19
C PHE A 20 3.60 4.07 1.10
N THR A 21 3.73 5.27 1.62
CA THR A 21 4.39 5.55 2.90
C THR A 21 3.56 6.50 3.75
N ARG A 22 3.68 6.38 5.07
CA ARG A 22 3.08 7.30 6.05
C ARG A 22 4.15 7.61 7.11
N PRO A 23 4.37 8.87 7.53
CA PRO A 23 5.47 9.21 8.44
C PRO A 23 5.43 8.51 9.81
N ASP A 24 4.24 8.17 10.28
CA ASP A 24 3.97 7.52 11.56
C ASP A 24 3.86 5.99 11.46
N ILE A 25 3.94 5.42 10.25
CA ILE A 25 3.96 3.98 10.01
C ILE A 25 5.31 3.60 9.38
N PRO A 26 6.15 2.83 10.08
CA PRO A 26 7.47 2.46 9.57
C PRO A 26 7.39 1.53 8.34
N ASP A 27 6.27 0.84 8.15
CA ASP A 27 6.05 -0.10 7.06
C ASP A 27 5.67 0.62 5.75
N ALA A 28 6.53 0.50 4.74
CA ALA A 28 6.22 0.93 3.38
C ALA A 28 5.53 -0.19 2.59
N ILE A 29 4.47 0.13 1.85
CA ILE A 29 3.79 -0.82 0.97
C ILE A 29 4.22 -0.57 -0.47
N ASN A 30 4.71 -1.61 -1.15
CA ASN A 30 4.96 -1.58 -2.59
C ASN A 30 3.92 -2.44 -3.32
N ILE A 31 3.00 -1.78 -4.03
CA ILE A 31 2.02 -2.43 -4.89
C ILE A 31 2.52 -2.39 -6.33
N GLN A 32 2.53 -3.55 -6.97
CA GLN A 32 2.92 -3.68 -8.37
C GLN A 32 1.79 -4.40 -9.10
N PRO A 33 1.21 -3.79 -10.14
CA PRO A 33 0.18 -4.45 -10.93
C PRO A 33 0.79 -5.62 -11.70
N LYS A 34 0.15 -6.78 -11.60
CA LYS A 34 0.38 -7.95 -12.44
C LYS A 34 -0.92 -8.20 -13.21
N LYS A 35 -0.90 -7.94 -14.53
CA LYS A 35 -2.08 -8.03 -15.40
C LYS A 35 -3.28 -7.18 -14.91
N GLY A 36 -3.00 -5.98 -14.41
CA GLY A 36 -4.04 -5.07 -13.89
C GLY A 36 -4.55 -5.39 -12.47
N GLN A 37 -4.02 -6.43 -11.82
CA GLN A 37 -4.39 -6.79 -10.44
C GLN A 37 -3.17 -6.74 -9.51
N CYS A 38 -3.40 -6.50 -8.21
CA CYS A 38 -2.34 -6.69 -7.22
C CYS A 38 -2.06 -8.19 -7.03
N LYS A 39 -0.85 -8.53 -6.62
CA LYS A 39 -0.52 -9.91 -6.26
C LYS A 39 -1.20 -10.25 -4.93
N ALA A 40 -1.74 -11.46 -4.76
CA ALA A 40 -2.51 -11.84 -3.56
C ALA A 40 -1.77 -11.59 -2.23
N TYR A 41 -0.44 -11.72 -2.20
CA TYR A 41 0.34 -11.41 -0.99
C TYR A 41 0.35 -9.92 -0.66
N GLN A 42 0.25 -9.02 -1.64
CA GLN A 42 0.20 -7.57 -1.43
C GLN A 42 -1.12 -7.18 -0.76
N LEU A 43 -2.22 -7.86 -1.10
CA LEU A 43 -3.48 -7.68 -0.41
C LEU A 43 -3.38 -8.09 1.07
N ARG A 44 -2.72 -9.22 1.35
CA ARG A 44 -2.45 -9.65 2.72
C ARG A 44 -1.56 -8.65 3.47
N GLN A 45 -0.50 -8.14 2.84
CA GLN A 45 0.35 -7.09 3.43
C GLN A 45 -0.45 -5.84 3.81
N VAL A 46 -1.33 -5.37 2.92
CA VAL A 46 -2.20 -4.21 3.20
C VAL A 46 -3.13 -4.51 4.39
N ARG A 47 -3.75 -5.69 4.42
CA ARG A 47 -4.65 -6.09 5.51
C ARG A 47 -3.92 -6.21 6.85
N ASP A 48 -2.75 -6.83 6.85
CA ASP A 48 -1.96 -7.02 8.07
C ASP A 48 -1.47 -5.67 8.61
N LEU A 49 -1.10 -4.75 7.72
CA LEU A 49 -0.73 -3.39 8.07
C LEU A 49 -1.90 -2.62 8.71
N ILE A 50 -3.08 -2.66 8.09
CA ILE A 50 -4.29 -2.01 8.63
C ILE A 50 -4.64 -2.56 10.02
N ASN A 51 -4.59 -3.88 10.20
CA ASN A 51 -4.88 -4.49 11.50
C ASN A 51 -3.83 -4.17 12.57
N THR A 52 -2.54 -4.17 12.19
CA THR A 52 -1.43 -3.93 13.12
C THR A 52 -1.44 -2.49 13.63
N HIS A 53 -1.68 -1.53 12.73
CA HIS A 53 -1.65 -0.09 13.05
C HIS A 53 -3.04 0.50 13.35
N LYS A 54 -4.10 -0.33 13.36
CA LYS A 54 -5.50 0.05 13.65
C LYS A 54 -6.00 1.23 12.80
N LEU A 55 -5.88 1.07 11.48
CA LEU A 55 -6.23 2.10 10.49
C LEU A 55 -7.67 2.01 9.99
#